data_AF-A0A1U7M5I0-F1
#
_entry.id   AF-A0A1U7M5I0-F1
#
_cell.length_a   1.000
_cell.length_b   1.000
_cell.length_c   1.000
_cell.angle_alpha   90.00
_cell.angle_beta   90.00
_cell.angle_gamma   90.00
#
_symmetry.space_group_name_H-M   'P 1'
#
loop_
_entity.id
_entity.type
_entity.pdbx_description
1 polymer ?
#
loop_
_entity_poly.entity_id
_entity_poly.type
_entity_poly.pdbx_seq_one_letter_code
_entity_poly.pdbx_strand_id
1 'polypeptide(L)' 'MNKKTERKLEEIAKEQLFIETLETRMSDGLDFHDVSVWGVKEALRLAFELGKAEGEKR' A
#
# COMPACT_ATOMS: atom_id res chain seq x y z
N MET A 1 8.39 -4.54 -9.78
CA MET A 1 8.04 -3.10 -9.77
C MET A 1 9.32 -2.30 -9.73
N ASN A 2 9.32 -0.99 -9.98
CA ASN A 2 10.52 -0.20 -9.69
C ASN A 2 10.48 0.24 -8.21
N LYS A 3 11.65 0.50 -7.60
CA LYS A 3 11.79 0.91 -6.19
C LYS A 3 11.04 2.20 -5.82
N LYS A 4 10.61 3.00 -6.80
CA LYS A 4 9.81 4.22 -6.57
C LYS A 4 8.33 3.87 -6.44
N THR A 5 7.83 2.94 -7.25
CA THR A 5 6.45 2.43 -7.14
C THR A 5 6.26 1.71 -5.80
N GLU A 6 7.23 0.89 -5.37
CA GLU A 6 7.20 0.19 -4.07
C GLU A 6 7.06 1.17 -2.90
N ARG A 7 7.92 2.20 -2.84
CA ARG A 7 7.84 3.24 -1.81
C ARG A 7 6.50 3.95 -1.75
N LYS A 8 5.89 4.22 -2.90
CA LYS A 8 4.56 4.85 -2.94
C LYS A 8 3.45 3.92 -2.45
N LEU A 9 3.57 2.61 -2.69
CA LEU A 9 2.61 1.65 -2.13
C LEU A 9 2.79 1.54 -0.62
N GLU A 10 4.02 1.59 -0.10
CA GLU A 10 4.26 1.66 1.34
C GLU A 10 3.68 2.94 1.95
N GLU A 11 3.83 4.10 1.29
CA GLU A 11 3.20 5.36 1.71
C GLU A 11 1.66 5.21 1.79
N ILE A 12 1.03 4.62 0.76
CA ILE A 12 -0.42 4.37 0.75
C ILE A 12 -0.82 3.41 1.89
N ALA A 13 -0.09 2.32 2.11
CA ALA A 13 -0.37 1.37 3.17
C ALA A 13 -0.24 2.02 4.57
N LYS A 14 0.77 2.87 4.75
CA LYS A 14 0.99 3.60 5.99
C LYS A 14 -0.12 4.60 6.28
N GLU A 15 -0.53 5.38 5.27
CA GLU A 15 -1.55 6.42 5.44
C GLU A 15 -2.97 5.85 5.60
N GLN A 16 -3.32 4.82 4.83
CA GLN A 16 -4.71 4.32 4.76
C GLN A 16 -4.96 3.12 5.69
N LEU A 17 -3.94 2.32 5.95
CA LEU A 17 -4.05 1.05 6.69
C LEU A 17 -3.25 1.05 8.00
N PHE A 18 -2.44 2.08 8.25
CA PHE A 18 -1.51 2.15 9.40
C PHE A 18 -0.50 1.00 9.43
N ILE A 19 -0.14 0.49 8.25
CA ILE A 19 0.87 -0.58 8.08
C ILE A 19 2.19 0.10 7.71
N GLU A 20 3.21 -0.05 8.56
CA GLU A 20 4.49 0.67 8.39
C GLU A 20 5.32 0.15 7.20
N THR A 21 5.21 -1.14 6.87
CA THR A 21 5.92 -1.75 5.75
C THR A 21 5.10 -2.90 5.16
N LEU A 22 5.25 -3.12 3.86
CA LEU A 22 4.65 -4.26 3.16
C LEU A 22 5.59 -5.47 3.10
N GLU A 23 6.76 -5.39 3.72
CA GLU A 23 7.69 -6.52 3.87
C GLU A 23 7.23 -7.46 4.99
N THR A 24 7.31 -8.78 4.75
CA THR A 24 6.99 -9.79 5.76
C THR A 24 8.05 -9.83 6.85
N ARG A 25 7.64 -9.79 8.12
CA ARG A 25 8.53 -9.77 9.29
C ARG A 25 8.56 -11.09 10.07
N MET A 26 7.79 -12.09 9.65
CA MET A 26 7.66 -13.40 10.27
C MET A 26 7.25 -13.31 11.75
N SER A 27 6.34 -12.39 12.06
CA SER A 27 5.85 -12.14 13.41
C SER A 27 4.39 -11.77 13.37
N ASP A 28 3.55 -12.54 14.07
CA ASP A 28 2.10 -12.38 13.97
C ASP A 28 1.63 -10.96 14.31
N GLY A 29 2.11 -10.38 15.42
CA GLY A 29 1.73 -9.02 15.83
C GLY A 29 2.29 -7.90 14.94
N LEU A 30 3.19 -8.23 14.02
CA LEU A 30 3.79 -7.31 13.07
C LEU A 30 3.27 -7.49 11.64
N ASP A 31 2.75 -8.67 11.30
CA ASP A 31 2.31 -9.02 9.94
C ASP A 31 0.79 -9.10 9.80
N PHE A 32 0.06 -9.29 10.90
CA PHE A 32 -1.40 -9.27 10.90
C PHE A 32 -1.93 -7.95 11.46
N HIS A 33 -2.80 -7.31 10.70
CA HIS A 33 -3.36 -6.00 11.02
C HIS A 33 -4.89 -6.04 10.93
N ASP A 34 -5.56 -5.56 11.97
CA ASP A 34 -6.99 -5.24 11.91
C ASP A 34 -7.16 -3.90 11.18
N VAL A 35 -7.68 -3.97 9.96
CA VAL A 35 -7.86 -2.80 9.10
C VAL A 35 -9.33 -2.55 8.80
N SER A 36 -9.68 -1.28 8.69
CA SER A 36 -11.04 -0.91 8.37
C SER A 36 -11.36 -1.15 6.89
N VAL A 37 -12.58 -1.58 6.58
CA VAL A 37 -13.02 -1.81 5.19
C VAL A 37 -12.95 -0.54 4.33
N TRP A 38 -13.12 0.64 4.95
CA TRP A 38 -12.98 1.94 4.28
C TRP A 38 -11.52 2.23 3.92
N GLY A 39 -10.59 1.95 4.85
CA GLY A 39 -9.15 2.08 4.59
C GLY A 39 -8.68 1.15 3.48
N VAL A 40 -9.15 -0.10 3.47
CA VAL A 40 -8.86 -1.06 2.38
C VAL A 40 -9.37 -0.53 1.04
N LYS A 41 -10.62 -0.04 1.00
CA LYS A 41 -11.19 0.53 -0.22
C LYS A 41 -10.34 1.70 -0.75
N GLU A 42 -9.92 2.59 0.14
CA GLU A 42 -9.16 3.78 -0.26
C GLU A 42 -7.73 3.45 -0.68
N ALA A 43 -7.06 2.54 0.03
CA ALA A 43 -5.74 2.03 -0.36
C ALA A 43 -5.76 1.41 -1.77
N LEU A 44 -6.78 0.60 -2.08
CA LEU A 44 -6.94 0.00 -3.41
C LEU A 44 -7.22 1.05 -4.49
N ARG A 45 -8.04 2.06 -4.21
CA ARG A 45 -8.32 3.17 -5.13
C ARG A 45 -7.04 3.93 -5.47
N LEU A 46 -6.27 4.32 -4.45
CA LEU A 46 -5.01 5.05 -4.62
C LEU A 46 -3.95 4.23 -5.36
N ALA A 47 -3.84 2.93 -5.05
CA ALA A 47 -2.94 2.03 -5.76
C ALA A 47 -3.31 1.90 -7.25
N PHE A 48 -4.61 1.83 -7.57
CA PHE A 48 -5.09 1.82 -8.95
C PHE A 48 -4.76 3.13 -9.69
N GLU A 49 -5.03 4.28 -9.06
CA GLU A 49 -4.72 5.59 -9.64
C GLU A 49 -3.21 5.78 -9.87
N LEU A 50 -2.38 5.31 -8.95
CA LEU A 50 -0.94 5.29 -9.11
C LEU A 50 -0.53 4.48 -10.35
N GLY A 51 -1.05 3.25 -10.48
CA GLY A 51 -0.77 2.40 -11.63
C GLY A 51 -1.21 3.03 -12.95
N LYS A 52 -2.40 3.64 -12.98
CA LYS A 52 -2.92 4.38 -14.14
C LYS A 52 -1.99 5.53 -14.52
N ALA A 53 -1.60 6.37 -13.57
CA ALA A 53 -0.73 7.51 -13.81
C ALA A 53 0.70 7.11 -14.23
N GLU A 54 1.20 5.94 -13.84
CA GLU A 54 2.48 5.41 -14.34
C GLU A 54 2.35 4.84 -15.76
N GLY A 55 1.21 4.25 -16.10
CA GLY A 55 0.90 3.76 -17.45
C GLY A 55 0.75 4.88 -18.47
N GLU A 56 0.12 6.00 -18.10
CA GLU A 56 -0.05 7.19 -18.95
C GLU A 56 1.27 7.93 -19.25
N LYS A 57 2.33 7.67 -18.49
CA LYS A 57 3.66 8.31 -18.65
C LYS A 57 4.60 7.54 -19.58
N ARG A 58 4.16 6.42 -20.14
CA ARG A 58 4.91 5.60 -21.09
C ARG A 58 4.55 5.96 -22.52
#